data_AF-A0A8C4RTH4-F1
#
_entry.id   AF-A0A8C4RTH4-F1
#
_cell.length_a   1.000
_cell.length_b   1.000
_cell.length_c   1.000
_cell.angle_alpha   90.00
_cell.angle_beta   90.00
_cell.angle_gamma   90.00
#
_symmetry.space_group_name_H-M   'P 1'
#
loop_
_entity.id
_entity.type
_entity.pdbx_description
1 polymer ?
#
loop_
_entity_poly.entity_id
_entity_poly.type
_entity_poly.pdbx_seq_one_letter_code
_entity_poly.pdbx_strand_id
1 'polypeptide(L)'
;MDGSWMDSSCDVLKPFMCYKETKNMNRSYFWINESMSWSSAQNYCRVNYTDLVSIRNENENQKIMKTAQGGNFWIGLFNNQWKWSDGRNSTFRNWDQTCQGRDKSEQCGAITSNGKWFAYPCSTPWFFFCSNKTSYTNERYVWINERMNWSSAQNYCRVNYNDLVSIRNESENQEIMKKAQGSPFWISLFNHPWKWSDGGTSTFQTPSNYWRRYGYCWDEQELCVVSTQDGEWREIDCTWSSPFFCSKRKETKRVFLRISFESQANADVQIFSNGILNELKKYIPQQTLLNNNIYWVKSDKGVIFTKEKNKGAT
;
A
#
# COMPACT_ATOMS: atom_id res chain seq x y z
N MET A 1 -25.35 -11.79 -27.34
CA MET A 1 -24.17 -10.93 -27.62
C MET A 1 -22.98 -11.63 -27.03
N ASP A 2 -21.94 -11.85 -27.84
CA ASP A 2 -20.74 -12.64 -27.53
C ASP A 2 -19.70 -11.91 -26.66
N GLY A 3 -20.03 -10.69 -26.19
CA GLY A 3 -19.13 -9.88 -25.37
C GLY A 3 -17.96 -9.26 -26.16
N SER A 4 -18.04 -9.26 -27.50
CA SER A 4 -17.06 -8.58 -28.35
C SER A 4 -17.21 -7.05 -28.29
N TRP A 5 -16.09 -6.35 -28.44
CA TRP A 5 -16.05 -4.89 -28.47
C TRP A 5 -16.13 -4.42 -29.91
N MET A 6 -16.90 -3.37 -30.16
CA MET A 6 -16.97 -2.68 -31.45
C MET A 6 -16.80 -1.18 -31.23
N ASP A 7 -16.08 -0.54 -32.15
CA ASP A 7 -15.90 0.90 -32.11
C ASP A 7 -17.23 1.61 -32.41
N SER A 8 -17.48 2.72 -31.72
CA SER A 8 -18.66 3.56 -31.89
C SER A 8 -18.28 5.02 -31.70
N SER A 9 -19.08 5.93 -32.25
CA SER A 9 -18.87 7.36 -32.06
C SER A 9 -18.99 7.72 -30.58
N CYS A 10 -18.02 8.50 -30.10
CA CYS A 10 -17.95 8.97 -28.71
C CYS A 10 -19.07 9.94 -28.33
N ASP A 11 -19.79 10.49 -29.32
CA ASP A 11 -20.92 11.42 -29.09
C ASP A 11 -22.23 10.69 -28.77
N VAL A 12 -22.25 9.36 -28.91
CA VAL A 12 -23.44 8.55 -28.65
C VAL A 12 -23.54 8.24 -27.16
N LEU A 13 -24.61 8.69 -26.53
CA LEU A 13 -24.92 8.36 -25.13
C LEU A 13 -25.18 6.85 -25.00
N LYS A 14 -24.30 6.15 -24.27
CA LYS A 14 -24.41 4.72 -23.95
C LYS A 14 -24.33 4.51 -22.45
N PRO A 15 -24.97 3.45 -21.91
CA PRO A 15 -24.72 3.00 -20.54
C PRO A 15 -23.21 2.71 -20.36
N PHE A 16 -22.67 3.13 -19.22
CA PHE A 16 -21.26 2.91 -18.87
C PHE A 16 -21.16 2.03 -17.62
N MET A 17 -20.05 1.32 -17.52
CA MET A 17 -19.70 0.52 -16.36
C MET A 17 -18.61 1.23 -15.57
N CYS A 18 -18.89 1.55 -14.31
CA CYS A 18 -17.85 1.94 -13.37
C CYS A 18 -17.19 0.70 -12.77
N TYR A 19 -15.88 0.73 -12.59
CA TYR A 19 -15.20 -0.20 -11.70
C TYR A 19 -14.53 0.58 -10.58
N LYS A 20 -14.59 0.05 -9.37
CA LYS A 20 -13.86 0.57 -8.23
C LYS A 20 -12.54 -0.16 -8.14
N GLU A 21 -11.44 0.54 -8.38
CA GLU A 21 -10.11 -0.03 -8.19
C GLU A 21 -9.92 -0.32 -6.69
N THR A 22 -9.98 -1.60 -6.31
CA THR A 22 -9.52 -2.01 -4.98
C THR A 22 -8.02 -1.75 -4.96
N LYS A 23 -7.55 -0.77 -4.16
CA LYS A 23 -6.14 -0.55 -3.85
C LYS A 23 -5.57 -1.81 -3.18
N ASN A 24 -5.28 -2.83 -3.99
CA ASN A 24 -4.72 -4.08 -3.53
C ASN A 24 -3.21 -3.92 -3.49
N MET A 25 -2.66 -4.02 -2.27
CA MET A 25 -1.23 -4.10 -1.95
C MET A 25 -0.42 -2.89 -2.42
N ASN A 26 0.01 -2.04 -1.48
CA ASN A 26 0.97 -0.98 -1.76
C ASN A 26 2.34 -1.63 -1.97
N ARG A 27 2.66 -2.02 -3.20
CA ARG A 27 3.93 -2.68 -3.53
C ARG A 27 5.08 -1.68 -3.53
N SER A 28 6.14 -2.03 -2.83
CA SER A 28 7.42 -1.36 -2.91
C SER A 28 8.27 -2.03 -3.98
N TYR A 29 8.85 -1.21 -4.86
CA TYR A 29 9.73 -1.63 -5.95
C TYR A 29 11.13 -1.10 -5.65
N PHE A 30 12.14 -1.96 -5.79
CA PHE A 30 13.52 -1.64 -5.47
C PHE A 30 14.38 -1.85 -6.70
N TRP A 31 15.00 -0.77 -7.17
CA TRP A 31 16.01 -0.80 -8.23
C TRP A 31 17.30 -1.39 -7.68
N ILE A 32 17.81 -2.44 -8.31
CA ILE A 32 19.10 -3.02 -7.97
C ILE A 32 20.09 -2.67 -9.07
N ASN A 33 21.10 -1.88 -8.71
CA ASN A 33 22.13 -1.40 -9.63
C ASN A 33 23.28 -2.42 -9.79
N GLU A 34 22.92 -3.68 -10.01
CA GLU A 34 23.85 -4.79 -10.30
C GLU A 34 23.35 -5.54 -11.54
N SER A 35 24.26 -5.94 -12.43
CA SER A 35 23.89 -6.67 -13.64
C SER A 35 24.00 -8.19 -13.43
N MET A 36 22.90 -8.90 -13.60
CA MET A 36 22.80 -10.34 -13.34
C MET A 36 21.98 -11.05 -14.42
N SER A 37 22.22 -12.35 -14.58
CA SER A 37 21.28 -13.21 -15.33
C SER A 37 19.93 -13.24 -14.64
N TRP A 38 18.86 -13.54 -15.36
CA TRP A 38 17.50 -13.52 -14.81
C TRP A 38 17.34 -14.43 -13.58
N SER A 39 17.93 -15.64 -13.62
CA SER A 39 17.88 -16.59 -12.50
C SER A 39 18.66 -16.08 -11.28
N SER A 40 19.82 -15.45 -11.49
CA SER A 40 20.63 -14.87 -10.41
C SER A 40 19.93 -13.66 -9.78
N ALA A 41 19.34 -12.80 -10.62
CA ALA A 41 18.54 -11.66 -10.19
C ALA A 41 17.31 -12.11 -9.37
N GLN A 42 16.61 -13.16 -9.81
CA GLN A 42 15.51 -13.76 -9.06
C GLN A 42 15.97 -14.28 -7.70
N ASN A 43 17.08 -15.03 -7.66
CA ASN A 43 17.62 -15.55 -6.41
C ASN A 43 18.00 -14.41 -5.45
N TYR A 44 18.67 -13.36 -5.96
CA TYR A 44 18.97 -12.16 -5.19
C TYR A 44 17.70 -11.54 -4.60
N CYS A 45 16.65 -11.37 -5.41
CA CYS A 45 15.38 -10.82 -4.94
C CYS A 45 14.70 -11.72 -3.92
N ARG A 46 14.85 -13.05 -3.98
CA ARG A 46 14.25 -13.97 -3.00
C ARG A 46 15.02 -14.03 -1.69
N VAL A 47 16.33 -13.76 -1.73
CA VAL A 47 17.17 -13.67 -0.52
C VAL A 47 16.96 -12.35 0.20
N ASN A 48 16.86 -11.23 -0.54
CA ASN A 48 16.85 -9.87 0.04
C ASN A 48 15.47 -9.21 0.06
N TYR A 49 14.51 -9.72 -0.72
CA TYR A 49 13.17 -9.15 -0.93
C TYR A 49 12.13 -10.29 -1.04
N THR A 50 11.02 -10.09 -1.75
CA THR A 50 10.08 -11.19 -2.06
C THR A 50 10.45 -11.93 -3.33
N ASP A 51 10.51 -11.23 -4.48
CA ASP A 51 10.82 -11.81 -5.80
C ASP A 51 11.09 -10.66 -6.79
N LEU A 52 11.46 -10.98 -8.04
CA LEU A 52 11.43 -10.03 -9.15
C LEU A 52 10.04 -9.40 -9.30
N VAL A 53 10.00 -8.18 -9.81
CA VAL A 53 8.76 -7.42 -9.89
C VAL A 53 7.74 -8.03 -10.85
N SER A 54 6.50 -8.17 -10.38
CA SER A 54 5.31 -8.40 -11.21
C SER A 54 4.59 -7.09 -11.52
N ILE A 55 4.07 -6.91 -12.74
CA ILE A 55 3.39 -5.67 -13.17
C ILE A 55 1.92 -5.96 -13.50
N ARG A 56 1.00 -5.25 -12.84
CA ARG A 56 -0.45 -5.46 -12.96
C ARG A 56 -1.17 -4.54 -13.91
N ASN A 57 -0.63 -3.36 -14.13
CA ASN A 57 -1.27 -2.32 -14.93
C ASN A 57 -0.25 -1.28 -15.40
N GLU A 58 -0.72 -0.36 -16.24
CA GLU A 58 0.11 0.70 -16.81
C GLU A 58 0.70 1.62 -15.73
N ASN A 59 -0.06 1.93 -14.67
CA ASN A 59 0.42 2.78 -13.58
C ASN A 59 1.64 2.18 -12.86
N GLU A 60 1.64 0.86 -12.61
CA GLU A 60 2.80 0.17 -12.06
C GLU A 60 3.99 0.19 -13.03
N ASN A 61 3.75 -0.04 -14.33
CA ASN A 61 4.78 0.03 -15.36
C ASN A 61 5.47 1.40 -15.39
N GLN A 62 4.67 2.47 -15.42
CA GLN A 62 5.16 3.85 -15.41
C GLN A 62 5.92 4.20 -14.13
N LYS A 63 5.45 3.72 -12.97
CA LYS A 63 6.15 3.93 -11.69
C LYS A 63 7.53 3.25 -11.67
N ILE A 64 7.62 2.03 -12.18
CA ILE A 64 8.90 1.30 -12.30
C ILE A 64 9.85 2.06 -13.24
N MET A 65 9.36 2.51 -14.41
CA MET A 65 10.15 3.30 -15.35
C MET A 65 10.69 4.59 -14.74
N LYS A 66 9.88 5.32 -13.98
CA LYS A 66 10.32 6.55 -13.29
C LYS A 66 11.35 6.29 -12.18
N THR A 67 11.37 5.08 -11.62
CA THR A 67 12.29 4.69 -10.53
C THR A 67 13.61 4.14 -11.08
N ALA A 68 13.61 3.63 -12.31
CA ALA A 68 14.79 3.07 -12.96
C ALA A 68 15.86 4.15 -13.14
N GLN A 69 17.13 3.80 -12.94
CA GLN A 69 18.26 4.72 -13.11
C GLN A 69 18.87 4.63 -14.53
N GLY A 70 18.09 4.17 -15.50
CA GLY A 70 18.50 3.94 -16.88
C GLY A 70 18.87 2.48 -17.19
N GLY A 71 19.09 2.19 -18.47
CA GLY A 71 19.44 0.86 -18.96
C GLY A 71 18.26 -0.10 -19.10
N ASN A 72 18.57 -1.34 -19.50
CA ASN A 72 17.61 -2.43 -19.61
C ASN A 72 17.59 -3.23 -18.31
N PHE A 73 16.42 -3.74 -17.93
CA PHE A 73 16.29 -4.44 -16.66
C PHE A 73 15.28 -5.59 -16.68
N TRP A 74 15.58 -6.62 -15.89
CA TRP A 74 14.73 -7.78 -15.71
C TRP A 74 13.48 -7.48 -14.88
N ILE A 75 12.38 -8.14 -15.28
CA ILE A 75 11.14 -8.26 -14.52
C ILE A 75 10.81 -9.73 -14.31
N GLY A 76 9.83 -10.05 -13.46
CA GLY A 76 9.53 -11.43 -13.07
C GLY A 76 8.89 -12.30 -14.15
N LEU A 77 8.85 -11.87 -15.41
CA LEU A 77 8.29 -12.67 -16.51
C LEU A 77 9.30 -13.69 -17.03
N PHE A 78 8.88 -14.95 -17.16
CA PHE A 78 9.74 -16.02 -17.67
C PHE A 78 8.94 -17.13 -18.35
N ASN A 79 9.69 -18.03 -19.02
CA ASN A 79 9.21 -19.23 -19.70
C ASN A 79 8.28 -18.92 -20.90
N ASN A 80 8.05 -19.92 -21.75
CA ASN A 80 7.20 -19.88 -22.95
C ASN A 80 5.76 -19.43 -22.65
N GLN A 81 5.28 -19.66 -21.43
CA GLN A 81 3.94 -19.28 -20.96
C GLN A 81 3.88 -17.86 -20.36
N TRP A 82 4.98 -17.12 -20.27
CA TRP A 82 5.04 -15.77 -19.71
C TRP A 82 4.35 -15.66 -18.35
N LYS A 83 4.76 -16.54 -17.44
CA LYS A 83 4.30 -16.57 -16.05
C LYS A 83 5.12 -15.59 -15.22
N TRP A 84 4.51 -15.07 -14.16
CA TRP A 84 5.22 -14.27 -13.17
C TRP A 84 5.91 -15.18 -12.15
N SER A 85 7.18 -14.89 -11.84
CA SER A 85 8.03 -15.63 -10.92
C SER A 85 7.52 -15.67 -9.50
N ASP A 86 6.81 -14.62 -9.08
CA ASP A 86 6.17 -14.49 -7.78
C ASP A 86 4.84 -15.27 -7.66
N GLY A 87 4.48 -16.03 -8.70
CA GLY A 87 3.27 -16.85 -8.78
C GLY A 87 1.99 -16.06 -9.01
N ARG A 88 2.07 -14.74 -9.21
CA ARG A 88 0.87 -13.91 -9.38
C ARG A 88 0.31 -14.02 -10.80
N ASN A 89 -1.00 -13.84 -10.90
CA ASN A 89 -1.70 -13.85 -12.16
C ASN A 89 -2.13 -12.42 -12.54
N SER A 90 -1.31 -11.75 -13.33
CA SER A 90 -1.66 -10.50 -14.00
C SER A 90 -1.82 -10.78 -15.49
N THR A 91 -2.87 -10.24 -16.11
CA THR A 91 -3.12 -10.31 -17.56
C THR A 91 -2.49 -9.13 -18.32
N PHE A 92 -2.11 -8.07 -17.63
CA PHE A 92 -1.50 -6.89 -18.25
C PHE A 92 -0.16 -7.24 -18.91
N ARG A 93 0.02 -6.81 -20.16
CA ARG A 93 1.24 -7.02 -20.94
C ARG A 93 1.53 -5.75 -21.73
N ASN A 94 2.71 -5.16 -21.53
CA ASN A 94 3.16 -3.98 -22.27
C ASN A 94 4.27 -4.33 -23.28
N TRP A 95 4.11 -5.45 -23.98
CA TRP A 95 5.06 -5.91 -25.00
C TRP A 95 5.26 -4.87 -26.10
N ASP A 96 6.48 -4.79 -26.60
CA ASP A 96 6.76 -4.09 -27.85
C ASP A 96 6.06 -4.80 -29.02
N GLN A 97 5.47 -4.05 -29.93
CA GLN A 97 4.72 -4.58 -31.08
C GLN A 97 5.61 -5.44 -32.00
N THR A 98 6.91 -5.12 -32.07
CA THR A 98 7.88 -5.84 -32.92
C THR A 98 8.28 -7.23 -32.37
N CYS A 99 7.84 -7.56 -31.16
CA CYS A 99 8.17 -8.80 -30.46
C CYS A 99 7.01 -9.81 -30.42
N GLN A 100 5.85 -9.48 -31.02
CA GLN A 100 4.74 -10.43 -31.11
C GLN A 100 5.08 -11.52 -32.13
N GLY A 101 5.22 -12.77 -31.67
CA GLY A 101 5.39 -13.95 -32.54
C GLY A 101 6.79 -14.52 -32.69
N ARG A 102 7.79 -14.06 -31.93
CA ARG A 102 9.13 -14.69 -31.93
C ARG A 102 9.16 -15.96 -31.06
N ASP A 103 9.98 -16.91 -31.48
CA ASP A 103 10.18 -18.20 -30.83
C ASP A 103 10.66 -17.99 -29.39
N LYS A 104 9.90 -18.55 -28.44
CA LYS A 104 9.93 -18.15 -27.01
C LYS A 104 10.86 -19.00 -26.17
N SER A 105 11.53 -20.00 -26.76
CA SER A 105 12.38 -20.93 -26.03
C SER A 105 13.50 -20.17 -25.31
N GLU A 106 13.57 -20.33 -23.99
CA GLU A 106 14.64 -19.80 -23.12
C GLU A 106 14.71 -18.27 -23.00
N GLN A 107 13.59 -17.58 -23.21
CA GLN A 107 13.52 -16.12 -23.05
C GLN A 107 12.90 -15.70 -21.73
N CYS A 108 13.42 -14.59 -21.20
CA CYS A 108 12.97 -13.92 -19.99
C CYS A 108 12.51 -12.50 -20.34
N GLY A 109 11.58 -11.98 -19.55
CA GLY A 109 10.96 -10.68 -19.80
C GLY A 109 11.79 -9.56 -19.18
N ALA A 110 12.06 -8.54 -19.99
CA ALA A 110 12.74 -7.31 -19.56
C ALA A 110 12.01 -6.08 -20.05
N ILE A 111 12.34 -4.95 -19.46
CA ILE A 111 11.91 -3.63 -19.91
C ILE A 111 13.13 -2.88 -20.42
N THR A 112 12.99 -2.22 -21.56
CA THR A 112 14.04 -1.36 -22.14
C THR A 112 13.71 0.11 -21.91
N SER A 113 14.61 1.00 -22.34
CA SER A 113 14.49 2.45 -22.12
C SER A 113 13.19 3.09 -22.66
N ASN A 114 12.50 2.47 -23.61
CA ASN A 114 11.21 2.95 -24.13
C ASN A 114 10.01 2.55 -23.26
N GLY A 115 10.22 1.80 -22.17
CA GLY A 115 9.18 1.34 -21.25
C GLY A 115 8.34 0.17 -21.75
N LYS A 116 8.67 -0.38 -22.92
CA LYS A 116 8.05 -1.59 -23.49
C LYS A 116 8.81 -2.84 -23.07
N TRP A 117 8.08 -3.95 -23.08
CA TRP A 117 8.60 -5.23 -22.66
C TRP A 117 9.16 -6.00 -23.85
N PHE A 118 10.26 -6.68 -23.62
CA PHE A 118 10.95 -7.48 -24.61
C PHE A 118 11.31 -8.84 -24.03
N ALA A 119 11.35 -9.83 -24.90
CA ALA A 119 11.83 -11.16 -24.60
C ALA A 119 13.32 -11.24 -24.95
N TYR A 120 14.16 -11.62 -23.99
CA TYR A 120 15.61 -11.67 -24.15
C TYR A 120 16.20 -12.94 -23.54
N PRO A 121 17.38 -13.40 -24.02
CA PRO A 121 18.05 -14.56 -23.46
C PRO A 121 18.28 -14.39 -21.95
N CYS A 122 17.78 -15.33 -21.15
CA CYS A 122 17.80 -15.25 -19.68
C CYS A 122 19.22 -15.15 -19.09
N SER A 123 20.25 -15.54 -19.83
CA SER A 123 21.67 -15.45 -19.44
C SER A 123 22.25 -14.04 -19.54
N THR A 124 21.56 -13.10 -20.21
CA THR A 124 22.04 -11.73 -20.40
C THR A 124 22.19 -11.01 -19.05
N PRO A 125 23.34 -10.37 -18.76
CA PRO A 125 23.53 -9.67 -17.50
C PRO A 125 22.87 -8.29 -17.55
N TRP A 126 21.77 -8.10 -16.84
CA TRP A 126 21.04 -6.83 -16.76
C TRP A 126 20.68 -6.42 -15.34
N PHE A 127 20.43 -5.13 -15.16
CA PHE A 127 19.84 -4.59 -13.93
C PHE A 127 18.48 -5.23 -13.67
N PHE A 128 17.92 -5.03 -12.48
CA PHE A 128 16.66 -5.66 -12.16
C PHE A 128 15.89 -4.93 -11.07
N PHE A 129 14.58 -5.16 -11.05
CA PHE A 129 13.71 -4.69 -9.99
C PHE A 129 13.24 -5.84 -9.10
N CYS A 130 13.49 -5.72 -7.81
CA CYS A 130 12.84 -6.55 -6.81
C CYS A 130 11.53 -5.90 -6.36
N SER A 131 10.58 -6.74 -5.96
CA SER A 131 9.36 -6.30 -5.29
C SER A 131 9.28 -6.89 -3.89
N ASN A 132 8.72 -6.12 -2.96
CA ASN A 132 8.27 -6.67 -1.68
C ASN A 132 6.75 -6.85 -1.67
N LYS A 133 6.32 -7.94 -1.06
CA LYS A 133 4.99 -8.06 -0.46
C LYS A 133 4.95 -7.18 0.78
N THR A 134 4.73 -5.89 0.58
CA THR A 134 4.11 -5.09 1.62
C THR A 134 2.64 -5.48 1.66
N SER A 135 2.35 -6.56 2.41
CA SER A 135 0.99 -6.79 2.86
C SER A 135 0.66 -5.61 3.77
N TYR A 136 -0.31 -4.83 3.33
CA TYR A 136 -0.84 -3.69 4.07
C TYR A 136 -1.21 -4.08 5.50
N THR A 137 -1.62 -5.34 5.71
CA THR A 137 -1.97 -5.90 7.02
C THR A 137 -0.75 -6.26 7.87
N ASN A 138 0.41 -6.61 7.32
CA ASN A 138 1.62 -6.86 8.12
C ASN A 138 2.25 -5.57 8.68
N GLU A 139 2.14 -4.47 7.92
CA GLU A 139 2.57 -3.16 8.40
C GLU A 139 1.54 -2.52 9.33
N ARG A 140 0.25 -2.89 9.27
CA ARG A 140 -0.81 -2.25 10.05
C ARG A 140 -1.37 -3.06 11.19
N TYR A 141 -1.29 -4.39 11.17
CA TYR A 141 -1.92 -5.26 12.14
C TYR A 141 -0.95 -6.28 12.74
N VAL A 142 -1.07 -6.47 14.04
CA VAL A 142 -0.30 -7.44 14.83
C VAL A 142 -1.24 -8.52 15.31
N TRP A 143 -0.89 -9.78 15.03
CA TRP A 143 -1.64 -10.95 15.51
C TRP A 143 -1.22 -11.25 16.93
N ILE A 144 -2.19 -11.36 17.84
CA ILE A 144 -1.97 -11.77 19.23
C ILE A 144 -2.73 -13.08 19.44
N ASN A 145 -1.96 -14.16 19.63
CA ASN A 145 -2.52 -15.51 19.78
C ASN A 145 -2.98 -15.83 21.23
N GLU A 146 -2.91 -14.85 22.12
CA GLU A 146 -3.44 -14.98 23.48
C GLU A 146 -4.95 -14.78 23.49
N ARG A 147 -5.65 -15.57 24.30
CA ARG A 147 -7.11 -15.50 24.39
C ARG A 147 -7.51 -14.55 25.52
N MET A 148 -8.23 -13.50 25.17
CA MET A 148 -8.72 -12.51 26.13
C MET A 148 -10.20 -12.22 25.86
N ASN A 149 -10.92 -11.72 26.86
CA ASN A 149 -12.22 -11.09 26.64
C ASN A 149 -12.06 -9.78 25.86
N TRP A 150 -13.14 -9.31 25.24
CA TRP A 150 -13.05 -8.20 24.29
C TRP A 150 -12.45 -6.93 24.92
N SER A 151 -12.88 -6.56 26.12
CA SER A 151 -12.40 -5.37 26.84
C SER A 151 -10.92 -5.49 27.23
N SER A 152 -10.47 -6.68 27.63
CA SER A 152 -9.06 -6.95 27.95
C SER A 152 -8.19 -6.91 26.69
N ALA A 153 -8.67 -7.49 25.58
CA ALA A 153 -8.00 -7.45 24.29
C ALA A 153 -7.84 -6.00 23.77
N GLN A 154 -8.89 -5.20 23.88
CA GLN A 154 -8.84 -3.77 23.55
C GLN A 154 -7.83 -3.01 24.40
N ASN A 155 -7.88 -3.19 25.72
CA ASN A 155 -6.95 -2.53 26.63
C ASN A 155 -5.50 -2.91 26.31
N TYR A 156 -5.23 -4.20 26.07
CA TYR A 156 -3.93 -4.68 25.63
C TYR A 156 -3.48 -3.97 24.34
N CYS A 157 -4.36 -3.85 23.34
CA CYS A 157 -4.02 -3.16 22.10
C CYS A 157 -3.78 -1.66 22.30
N ARG A 158 -4.50 -0.97 23.19
CA ARG A 158 -4.30 0.46 23.45
C ARG A 158 -3.01 0.76 24.20
N VAL A 159 -2.65 -0.10 25.14
CA VAL A 159 -1.39 -0.01 25.88
C VAL A 159 -0.19 -0.25 24.95
N ASN A 160 -0.22 -1.36 24.20
CA ASN A 160 0.95 -1.82 23.44
C ASN A 160 0.99 -1.30 21.99
N TYR A 161 -0.16 -0.93 21.41
CA TYR A 161 -0.31 -0.53 20.01
C TYR A 161 -1.30 0.64 19.90
N ASN A 162 -2.22 0.62 18.93
CA ASN A 162 -3.23 1.68 18.77
C ASN A 162 -4.59 1.26 19.34
N ASP A 163 -5.27 0.29 18.74
CA ASP A 163 -6.57 -0.26 19.17
C ASP A 163 -6.77 -1.65 18.54
N LEU A 164 -7.87 -2.34 18.81
CA LEU A 164 -8.29 -3.53 18.05
C LEU A 164 -8.43 -3.22 16.55
N VAL A 165 -8.39 -4.26 15.72
CA VAL A 165 -8.45 -4.11 14.26
C VAL A 165 -9.82 -3.64 13.77
N SER A 166 -9.83 -2.53 13.03
CA SER A 166 -10.99 -2.05 12.28
C SER A 166 -10.85 -2.39 10.81
N ILE A 167 -11.51 -3.48 10.38
CA ILE A 167 -11.47 -3.97 9.00
C ILE A 167 -12.31 -3.04 8.11
N ARG A 168 -11.73 -2.55 7.01
CA ARG A 168 -12.32 -1.47 6.18
C ARG A 168 -12.83 -1.94 4.82
N ASN A 169 -12.51 -3.16 4.39
CA ASN A 169 -12.95 -3.75 3.14
C ASN A 169 -12.70 -5.27 3.08
N GLU A 170 -13.28 -5.92 2.08
CA GLU A 170 -13.21 -7.37 1.89
C GLU A 170 -11.79 -7.90 1.64
N SER A 171 -10.96 -7.17 0.89
CA SER A 171 -9.57 -7.58 0.63
C SER A 171 -8.74 -7.62 1.92
N GLU A 172 -8.94 -6.61 2.77
CA GLU A 172 -8.33 -6.55 4.10
C GLU A 172 -8.84 -7.67 5.01
N ASN A 173 -10.14 -7.97 4.98
CA ASN A 173 -10.73 -9.10 5.70
C ASN A 173 -10.02 -10.42 5.32
N GLN A 174 -9.91 -10.72 4.02
CA GLN A 174 -9.28 -11.95 3.51
C GLN A 174 -7.79 -12.06 3.87
N GLU A 175 -7.05 -10.95 3.89
CA GLU A 175 -5.63 -10.97 4.28
C GLU A 175 -5.45 -11.25 5.78
N ILE A 176 -6.23 -10.60 6.64
CA ILE A 176 -6.18 -10.80 8.10
C ILE A 176 -6.57 -12.25 8.43
N MET A 177 -7.59 -12.79 7.75
CA MET A 177 -8.02 -14.18 7.89
C MET A 177 -6.90 -15.19 7.62
N LYS A 178 -6.13 -14.98 6.55
CA LYS A 178 -4.97 -15.84 6.24
C LYS A 178 -3.91 -15.80 7.35
N LYS A 179 -3.72 -14.63 7.96
CA LYS A 179 -2.76 -14.44 9.06
C LYS A 179 -3.23 -15.08 10.38
N ALA A 180 -4.54 -15.13 10.60
CA ALA A 180 -5.16 -15.82 11.73
C ALA A 180 -5.08 -17.36 11.62
N GLN A 181 -4.70 -17.89 10.45
CA GLN A 181 -4.58 -19.33 10.18
C GLN A 181 -5.87 -20.10 10.51
N GLY A 182 -7.03 -19.50 10.21
CA GLY A 182 -8.34 -20.08 10.50
C GLY A 182 -8.80 -19.95 11.96
N SER A 183 -8.03 -19.31 12.84
CA SER A 183 -8.49 -19.00 14.20
C SER A 183 -9.53 -17.87 14.17
N PRO A 184 -10.64 -17.95 14.92
CA PRO A 184 -11.51 -16.82 15.12
C PRO A 184 -10.80 -15.74 15.94
N PHE A 185 -11.18 -14.47 15.76
CA PHE A 185 -10.54 -13.37 16.46
C PHE A 185 -11.43 -12.15 16.68
N TRP A 186 -11.14 -11.38 17.74
CA TRP A 186 -11.84 -10.13 18.01
C TRP A 186 -11.52 -9.05 16.98
N ILE A 187 -12.57 -8.33 16.58
CA ILE A 187 -12.46 -7.05 15.87
C ILE A 187 -12.93 -5.91 16.76
N SER A 188 -12.63 -4.67 16.39
CA SER A 188 -12.96 -3.46 17.17
C SER A 188 -14.46 -3.09 17.16
N LEU A 189 -15.33 -3.90 16.54
CA LEU A 189 -16.77 -3.63 16.47
C LEU A 189 -17.47 -4.17 17.74
N PHE A 190 -18.21 -3.31 18.42
CA PHE A 190 -18.89 -3.60 19.69
C PHE A 190 -20.13 -2.73 19.89
N ASN A 191 -21.00 -3.16 20.80
CA ASN A 191 -22.16 -2.44 21.34
C ASN A 191 -23.19 -1.96 20.30
N HIS A 192 -24.44 -2.41 20.40
CA HIS A 192 -25.50 -2.03 19.48
C HIS A 192 -26.06 -0.63 19.82
N PRO A 193 -26.20 0.31 18.86
CA PRO A 193 -25.84 0.21 17.44
C PRO A 193 -24.33 0.22 17.22
N TRP A 194 -23.84 -0.70 16.39
CA TRP A 194 -22.42 -1.05 16.23
C TRP A 194 -21.50 0.14 16.05
N LYS A 195 -20.44 0.20 16.87
CA LYS A 195 -19.40 1.22 16.78
C LYS A 195 -18.02 0.59 16.71
N TRP A 196 -17.14 1.22 15.94
CA TRP A 196 -15.72 0.90 15.93
C TRP A 196 -15.05 1.54 17.14
N SER A 197 -14.29 0.77 17.93
CA SER A 197 -13.58 1.30 19.11
C SER A 197 -12.52 2.34 18.80
N ASP A 198 -11.99 2.32 17.57
CA ASP A 198 -11.01 3.31 17.09
C ASP A 198 -11.65 4.63 16.63
N GLY A 199 -12.97 4.79 16.78
CA GLY A 199 -13.72 5.96 16.33
C GLY A 199 -13.88 6.05 14.81
N GLY A 200 -13.52 4.99 14.07
CA GLY A 200 -13.61 4.96 12.62
C GLY A 200 -15.04 4.93 12.09
N THR A 201 -15.21 5.40 10.86
CA THR A 201 -16.51 5.52 10.18
C THR A 201 -16.72 4.49 9.07
N SER A 202 -15.99 3.37 9.10
CA SER A 202 -16.11 2.37 8.04
C SER A 202 -17.51 1.79 8.00
N THR A 203 -18.10 1.81 6.81
CA THR A 203 -19.38 1.18 6.48
C THR A 203 -19.23 -0.26 6.05
N PHE A 204 -18.01 -0.81 6.05
CA PHE A 204 -17.78 -2.20 5.68
C PHE A 204 -18.29 -3.12 6.78
N GLN A 205 -19.21 -3.99 6.39
CA GLN A 205 -19.70 -5.13 7.15
C GLN A 205 -19.70 -6.31 6.19
N THR A 206 -19.39 -7.52 6.67
CA THR A 206 -19.54 -8.71 5.82
C THR A 206 -21.02 -8.93 5.53
N PRO A 207 -21.38 -9.52 4.37
CA PRO A 207 -22.75 -9.92 4.08
C PRO A 207 -23.16 -11.11 4.95
N SER A 208 -23.28 -10.89 6.25
CA SER A 208 -23.90 -11.84 7.15
C SER A 208 -25.41 -11.67 7.07
N ASN A 209 -26.06 -12.64 6.43
CA ASN A 209 -27.52 -12.83 6.41
C ASN A 209 -28.09 -13.09 7.82
N TYR A 210 -27.23 -13.05 8.85
CA TYR A 210 -27.46 -13.41 10.24
C TYR A 210 -27.26 -12.24 11.21
N TRP A 211 -27.49 -11.00 10.79
CA TRP A 211 -28.09 -10.00 11.70
C TRP A 211 -29.54 -10.37 12.08
N ARG A 212 -29.93 -11.65 11.94
CA ARG A 212 -31.21 -12.17 12.38
C ARG A 212 -31.17 -12.20 13.89
N ARG A 213 -31.85 -11.22 14.47
CA ARG A 213 -32.47 -11.25 15.79
C ARG A 213 -33.20 -12.58 15.97
N TYR A 214 -32.47 -13.64 16.35
CA TYR A 214 -33.08 -14.82 16.93
C TYR A 214 -33.71 -14.30 18.22
N GLY A 215 -35.03 -14.33 18.28
CA GLY A 215 -35.84 -13.81 19.38
C GLY A 215 -35.69 -14.60 20.68
N TYR A 216 -34.47 -14.83 21.15
CA TYR A 216 -34.16 -15.43 22.43
C TYR A 216 -33.12 -14.60 23.20
N CYS A 217 -33.64 -13.82 24.16
CA CYS A 217 -33.17 -13.66 25.54
C CYS A 217 -31.71 -13.28 25.84
N TRP A 218 -31.25 -12.11 25.36
CA TRP A 218 -30.07 -11.43 25.94
C TRP A 218 -30.37 -9.94 26.19
N ASP A 219 -31.47 -9.64 26.90
CA ASP A 219 -31.91 -8.25 27.11
C ASP A 219 -30.96 -7.42 28.03
N GLU A 220 -29.83 -7.97 28.47
CA GLU A 220 -28.87 -7.27 29.36
C GLU A 220 -27.37 -7.53 29.07
N GLN A 221 -27.01 -8.27 28.00
CA GLN A 221 -25.60 -8.58 27.73
C GLN A 221 -24.98 -7.66 26.67
N GLU A 222 -23.76 -7.18 26.96
CA GLU A 222 -22.94 -6.50 25.94
C GLU A 222 -22.48 -7.51 24.88
N LEU A 223 -22.82 -7.22 23.62
CA LEU A 223 -22.40 -8.02 22.47
C LEU A 223 -21.21 -7.38 21.76
N CYS A 224 -20.26 -8.24 21.40
CA CYS A 224 -19.05 -7.92 20.68
C CYS A 224 -18.96 -8.75 19.40
N VAL A 225 -18.12 -8.33 18.46
CA VAL A 225 -18.02 -9.01 17.16
C VAL A 225 -16.72 -9.79 17.04
N VAL A 226 -16.87 -11.06 16.70
CA VAL A 226 -15.77 -11.97 16.36
C VAL A 226 -15.78 -12.26 14.86
N SER A 227 -14.61 -12.21 14.22
CA SER A 227 -14.42 -12.78 12.89
C SER A 227 -14.24 -14.28 13.02
N THR A 228 -14.99 -15.05 12.23
CA THR A 228 -14.97 -16.52 12.24
C THR A 228 -13.97 -17.06 11.23
N GLN A 229 -13.64 -18.35 11.35
CA GLN A 229 -12.72 -19.06 10.44
C GLN A 229 -13.07 -18.93 8.94
N ASP A 230 -14.34 -18.70 8.62
CA ASP A 230 -14.85 -18.57 7.25
C ASP A 230 -14.84 -17.12 6.74
N GLY A 231 -14.32 -16.18 7.55
CA GLY A 231 -14.27 -14.75 7.22
C GLY A 231 -15.55 -13.98 7.54
N GLU A 232 -16.59 -14.66 8.02
CA GLU A 232 -17.87 -14.07 8.45
C GLU A 232 -17.79 -13.46 9.84
N TRP A 233 -18.56 -12.40 10.09
CA TRP A 233 -18.62 -11.75 11.40
C TRP A 233 -19.86 -12.22 12.17
N ARG A 234 -19.66 -12.53 13.47
CA ARG A 234 -20.72 -12.99 14.37
C ARG A 234 -20.74 -12.18 15.66
N GLU A 235 -21.95 -11.95 16.14
CA GLU A 235 -22.22 -11.40 17.47
C GLU A 235 -22.01 -12.49 18.51
N ILE A 236 -21.31 -12.14 19.58
CA ILE A 236 -21.06 -13.05 20.69
C ILE A 236 -20.89 -12.25 21.98
N ASP A 237 -21.14 -12.89 23.12
CA ASP A 237 -20.94 -12.32 24.45
C ASP A 237 -19.48 -11.83 24.58
N CYS A 238 -19.31 -10.55 24.94
CA CYS A 238 -18.00 -9.90 25.08
C CYS A 238 -17.07 -10.59 26.10
N THR A 239 -17.62 -11.41 27.02
CA THR A 239 -16.86 -12.17 28.03
C THR A 239 -16.12 -13.37 27.46
N TRP A 240 -16.44 -13.80 26.23
CA TRP A 240 -15.77 -14.92 25.57
C TRP A 240 -14.27 -14.68 25.42
N SER A 241 -13.48 -15.75 25.43
CA SER A 241 -12.03 -15.65 25.26
C SER A 241 -11.62 -15.99 23.84
N SER A 242 -11.12 -15.00 23.11
CA SER A 242 -10.69 -15.14 21.73
C SER A 242 -9.33 -14.47 21.49
N PRO A 243 -8.50 -15.01 20.58
CA PRO A 243 -7.36 -14.28 20.01
C PRO A 243 -7.80 -12.97 19.34
N PHE A 244 -6.86 -12.10 19.01
CA PHE A 244 -7.19 -10.78 18.47
C PHE A 244 -6.09 -10.15 17.63
N PHE A 245 -6.48 -9.18 16.80
CA PHE A 245 -5.54 -8.34 16.07
C PHE A 245 -5.53 -6.92 16.65
N CYS A 246 -4.34 -6.38 16.87
CA CYS A 246 -4.16 -4.96 17.17
C CYS A 246 -3.76 -4.19 15.91
N SER A 247 -4.32 -2.99 15.74
CA SER A 247 -3.81 -1.98 14.82
C SER A 247 -2.53 -1.34 15.37
N LYS A 248 -1.51 -1.19 14.51
CA LYS A 248 -0.30 -0.45 14.82
C LYS A 248 -0.59 1.05 14.79
N ARG A 249 0.10 1.81 15.64
CA ARG A 249 0.09 3.27 15.56
C ARG A 249 0.61 3.67 14.19
N LYS A 250 -0.09 4.60 13.51
CA LYS A 250 0.43 5.16 12.27
C LYS A 250 1.76 5.85 12.59
N GLU A 251 2.85 5.34 12.04
CA GLU A 251 4.13 6.03 12.13
C GLU A 251 4.00 7.38 11.42
N THR A 252 4.09 8.46 12.19
CA THR A 252 4.15 9.80 11.64
C THR A 252 5.61 10.10 11.31
N LYS A 253 5.95 10.04 10.02
CA LYS A 253 7.26 10.50 9.56
C LYS A 253 7.28 12.02 9.58
N ARG A 254 8.24 12.61 10.28
CA ARG A 254 8.54 14.05 10.17
C ARG A 254 9.19 14.29 8.82
N VAL A 255 8.57 15.11 7.98
CA VAL A 255 9.13 15.53 6.69
C VAL A 255 9.83 16.88 6.90
N PHE A 256 11.11 16.97 6.54
CA PHE A 256 11.85 18.22 6.55
C PHE A 256 11.89 18.80 5.13
N LEU A 257 11.24 19.94 4.94
CA LEU A 257 11.34 20.71 3.71
C LEU A 257 12.46 21.73 3.87
N ARG A 258 13.50 21.62 3.03
CA ARG A 258 14.51 22.68 2.87
C ARG A 258 14.07 23.57 1.73
N ILE A 259 14.08 24.87 1.99
CA ILE A 259 13.56 25.89 1.09
C ILE A 259 14.60 27.00 1.00
N SER A 260 14.93 27.38 -0.24
CA SER A 260 15.84 28.46 -0.57
C SER A 260 15.06 29.53 -1.32
N PHE A 261 15.36 30.80 -1.03
CA PHE A 261 14.73 31.94 -1.68
C PHE A 261 15.82 32.90 -2.11
N GLU A 262 15.67 33.47 -3.31
CA GLU A 262 16.50 34.56 -3.77
C GLU A 262 15.79 35.88 -3.47
N SER A 263 16.48 36.79 -2.79
CA SER A 263 15.99 38.13 -2.53
C SER A 263 16.82 39.12 -3.35
N GLN A 264 16.15 40.01 -4.07
CA GLN A 264 16.81 41.11 -4.79
C GLN A 264 17.27 42.24 -3.85
N ALA A 265 16.82 42.23 -2.60
CA ALA A 265 17.24 43.17 -1.56
C ALA A 265 18.09 42.47 -0.49
N ASN A 266 19.10 43.15 0.05
CA ASN A 266 19.91 42.68 1.20
C ASN A 266 19.14 42.79 2.54
N ALA A 267 17.84 42.49 2.51
CA ALA A 267 16.95 42.51 3.67
C ALA A 267 17.18 41.27 4.54
N ASP A 268 17.03 41.43 5.85
CA ASP A 268 17.03 40.31 6.77
C ASP A 268 15.78 39.44 6.52
N VAL A 269 15.97 38.22 6.01
CA VAL A 269 14.85 37.33 5.69
C VAL A 269 14.19 36.76 6.96
N GLN A 270 14.84 36.83 8.13
CA GLN A 270 14.26 36.31 9.37
C GLN A 270 12.94 36.99 9.73
N ILE A 271 12.81 38.30 9.50
CA ILE A 271 11.61 39.08 9.86
C ILE A 271 10.37 38.65 9.07
N PHE A 272 10.56 38.02 7.91
CA PHE A 272 9.47 37.53 7.05
C PHE A 272 9.10 36.08 7.32
N SER A 273 9.76 35.40 8.27
CA SER A 273 9.57 33.96 8.55
C SER A 273 8.10 33.56 8.74
N ASN A 274 7.31 34.33 9.48
CA ASN A 274 5.89 34.05 9.69
C ASN A 274 5.06 34.22 8.41
N GLY A 275 5.33 35.26 7.63
CA GLY A 275 4.66 35.50 6.35
C GLY A 275 4.93 34.38 5.35
N ILE A 276 6.21 33.98 5.23
CA ILE A 276 6.64 32.87 4.38
C ILE A 276 5.96 31.57 4.81
N LEU A 277 5.92 31.27 6.11
CA LEU A 277 5.27 30.06 6.63
C LEU A 277 3.77 30.02 6.31
N ASN A 278 3.07 31.16 6.45
CA ASN A 278 1.65 31.24 6.15
C ASN A 278 1.37 31.08 4.66
N GLU A 279 2.23 31.60 3.80
CA GLU A 279 2.10 31.42 2.36
C GLU A 279 2.31 29.96 1.96
N LEU A 280 3.36 29.32 2.48
CA LEU A 280 3.65 27.89 2.21
C LEU A 280 2.50 26.98 2.64
N LYS A 281 1.82 27.29 3.75
CA LYS A 281 0.64 26.53 4.22
C LYS A 281 -0.49 26.50 3.19
N LYS A 282 -0.61 27.49 2.30
CA LYS A 282 -1.66 27.52 1.25
C LYS A 282 -1.40 26.51 0.13
N TYR A 283 -0.13 26.18 -0.13
CA TYR A 283 0.27 25.30 -1.22
C TYR A 283 0.39 23.83 -0.80
N ILE A 284 0.35 23.54 0.51
CA ILE A 284 0.39 22.16 1.03
C ILE A 284 -1.06 21.68 1.17
N PRO A 285 -1.47 20.59 0.46
CA PRO A 285 -2.83 20.09 0.58
C PRO A 285 -3.14 19.67 2.02
N GLN A 286 -4.30 20.08 2.55
CA GLN A 286 -4.73 19.77 3.94
C GLN A 286 -4.78 18.26 4.23
N GLN A 287 -4.91 17.42 3.20
CA GLN A 287 -4.95 15.96 3.31
C GLN A 287 -3.55 15.33 3.45
N THR A 288 -2.47 16.09 3.23
CA THR A 288 -1.09 15.59 3.17
C THR A 288 -0.44 15.45 4.55
N LEU A 289 -0.95 16.16 5.58
CA LEU A 289 -0.34 16.20 6.91
C LEU A 289 -1.33 15.75 7.98
N LEU A 290 -1.04 14.62 8.63
CA LEU A 290 -1.92 14.03 9.65
C LEU A 290 -2.21 14.94 10.86
N ASN A 291 -1.37 15.96 11.10
CA ASN A 291 -1.48 16.83 12.29
C ASN A 291 -1.44 18.35 11.98
N ASN A 292 -1.40 18.78 10.71
CA ASN A 292 -1.30 20.20 10.28
C ASN A 292 -0.25 21.10 11.00
N ASN A 293 0.68 20.52 11.75
CA ASN A 293 1.68 21.23 12.54
C ASN A 293 2.95 21.49 11.71
N ILE A 294 2.89 22.51 10.83
CA ILE A 294 4.06 23.02 10.11
C ILE A 294 4.68 24.17 10.90
N TYR A 295 5.97 24.07 11.20
CA TYR A 295 6.75 25.08 11.92
C TYR A 295 8.19 25.13 11.41
N TRP A 296 8.87 26.25 11.68
CA TRP A 296 10.28 26.40 11.39
C TRP A 296 11.15 25.63 12.38
N VAL A 297 12.14 24.92 11.85
CA VAL A 297 13.22 24.33 12.66
C VAL A 297 14.37 25.32 12.69
N LYS A 298 14.79 25.72 13.89
CA LYS A 298 15.97 26.58 14.08
C LYS A 298 17.24 25.74 13.96
N SER A 299 18.28 26.32 13.37
CA SER A 299 19.63 25.79 13.43
C SER A 299 20.20 25.86 14.85
N ASP A 300 21.36 25.23 15.08
CA ASP A 300 22.09 25.29 16.37
C ASP A 300 22.46 26.73 16.78
N LYS A 301 22.49 27.66 15.82
CA LYS A 301 22.74 29.09 16.04
C LYS A 301 21.45 29.88 16.34
N GLY A 302 20.31 29.21 16.49
CA GLY A 302 19.02 29.82 16.79
C GLY A 302 18.32 30.53 15.63
N VAL A 303 18.90 30.51 14.42
CA VAL A 303 18.34 31.16 13.22
C VAL A 303 17.58 30.18 12.32
N ILE A 304 16.57 30.70 11.62
CA ILE A 304 15.70 29.93 10.70
C ILE A 304 16.29 29.91 9.29
N PHE A 305 16.67 31.07 8.77
CA PHE A 305 17.33 31.19 7.47
C PHE A 305 18.84 31.41 7.62
N THR A 306 19.64 30.87 6.71
CA THR A 306 21.07 31.13 6.65
C THR A 306 21.42 31.57 5.24
N LYS A 307 22.13 32.68 5.11
CA LYS A 307 22.63 33.14 3.81
C LYS A 307 23.63 32.11 3.29
N GLU A 308 23.36 31.52 2.12
CA GLU A 308 24.34 30.66 1.48
C GLU A 308 25.54 31.52 1.06
N LYS A 309 26.75 31.08 1.45
CA LYS A 309 27.97 31.67 0.91
C LYS A 309 28.12 31.16 -0.51
N ASN A 310 28.21 32.06 -1.49
CA ASN A 310 28.57 31.69 -2.86
C ASN A 310 29.82 30.79 -2.81
N LYS A 311 29.68 29.54 -3.26
CA LYS A 311 30.85 28.73 -3.63
C LYS A 311 31.46 29.46 -4.82
N GLY A 312 32.53 30.20 -4.54
CA GLY A 312 33.14 31.13 -5.48
C GLY A 312 33.49 30.46 -6.79
N ALA A 313 33.33 31.23 -7.87
CA ALA A 313 34.18 31.10 -9.03
C ALA A 313 35.64 31.15 -8.56
N THR A 314 36.37 30.06 -8.79
CA THR A 314 37.83 30.05 -8.93
C THR A 314 38.13 29.75 -10.37
#